data_AF-A0A2W4RGR8-F1
#
_entry.id   AF-A0A2W4RGR8-F1
#
_cell.length_a   1.000
_cell.length_b   1.000
_cell.length_c   1.000
_cell.angle_alpha   90.00
_cell.angle_beta   90.00
_cell.angle_gamma   90.00
#
_symmetry.space_group_name_H-M   'P 1'
#
loop_
_entity.id
_entity.type
_entity.pdbx_description
1 polymer ?
#
loop_
_entity_poly.entity_id
_entity_poly.type
_entity_poly.pdbx_seq_one_letter_code
_entity_poly.pdbx_strand_id
1 'polypeptide(L)'
;MKNLVRNYRYLDGDQERLELIDDIRRVRRAVIQMAETVPEARRYEPRYHGWSLAAMLAHLYLVDRISFWAIQWALAGVRPPIPSALLHGFNALSARIFQNRLTETTIRGIYAHEKRIADFIRRLPMDRFTCPVYDPTIGEYITVERAVQVCFLFHWQEHLQTLQKVEGIYYEPPERFDTF
;
A
#
# COMPACT_ATOMS: atom_id res chain seq x y z
N MET A 1 -17.07 -0.01 -2.42
CA MET A 1 -16.05 -1.09 -2.37
C MET A 1 -16.53 -2.12 -1.36
N LYS A 2 -16.65 -3.41 -1.72
CA LYS A 2 -16.88 -4.46 -0.70
C LYS A 2 -15.72 -4.37 0.30
N ASN A 3 -16.01 -4.29 1.59
CA ASN A 3 -15.00 -4.26 2.65
C ASN A 3 -14.14 -5.52 2.52
N LEU A 4 -12.88 -5.35 2.11
CA LEU A 4 -11.89 -6.38 2.38
C LEU A 4 -11.84 -6.53 3.89
N VAL A 5 -12.18 -7.72 4.38
CA VAL A 5 -12.01 -8.04 5.79
C VAL A 5 -10.50 -7.96 6.08
N ARG A 6 -10.08 -6.90 6.77
CA ARG A 6 -8.70 -6.69 7.18
C ARG A 6 -8.41 -7.61 8.36
N ASN A 7 -7.76 -8.73 8.09
CA ASN A 7 -7.30 -9.65 9.13
C ASN A 7 -5.95 -9.16 9.66
N TYR A 8 -5.99 -8.41 10.75
CA TYR A 8 -4.78 -7.93 11.42
C TYR A 8 -4.04 -9.08 12.11
N ARG A 9 -2.72 -9.14 11.94
CA ARG A 9 -1.81 -10.02 12.68
C ARG A 9 -1.21 -9.26 13.86
N TYR A 10 -1.05 -9.92 15.01
CA TYR A 10 -0.21 -9.43 16.08
C TYR A 10 1.26 -9.57 15.69
N LEU A 11 2.09 -8.58 16.00
CA LEU A 11 3.51 -8.51 15.58
C LEU A 11 4.47 -8.63 16.76
N ASP A 12 4.01 -9.24 17.85
CA ASP A 12 4.76 -9.46 19.07
C ASP A 12 5.89 -10.50 18.91
N GLY A 13 5.74 -11.45 17.98
CA GLY A 13 6.80 -12.42 17.64
C GLY A 13 7.60 -12.08 16.37
N ASP A 14 8.81 -12.65 16.29
CA ASP A 14 9.69 -12.52 15.13
C ASP A 14 9.11 -13.19 13.88
N GLN A 15 8.41 -14.31 14.06
CA GLN A 15 7.81 -15.07 12.97
C GLN A 15 6.70 -14.27 12.28
N GLU A 16 5.80 -13.68 13.04
CA GLU A 16 4.67 -12.88 12.56
C GLU A 16 5.15 -11.64 11.77
N ARG A 17 6.26 -11.04 12.22
CA ARG A 17 6.96 -9.95 11.52
C ARG A 17 7.56 -10.41 10.20
N LEU A 18 8.21 -11.57 10.17
CA LEU A 18 8.77 -12.14 8.94
C LEU A 18 7.68 -12.46 7.93
N GLU A 19 6.58 -13.09 8.37
CA GLU A 19 5.43 -13.37 7.52
C GLU A 19 4.81 -12.09 6.96
N LEU A 20 4.70 -11.02 7.75
CA LEU A 20 4.19 -9.73 7.27
C LEU A 20 5.12 -9.18 6.18
N ILE A 21 6.43 -9.24 6.39
CA ILE A 21 7.42 -8.76 5.42
C ILE A 21 7.34 -9.57 4.12
N ASP A 22 7.17 -10.89 4.21
CA ASP A 22 7.05 -11.75 3.03
C ASP A 22 5.74 -11.52 2.28
N ASP A 23 4.65 -11.26 2.98
CA ASP A 23 3.38 -10.83 2.39
C ASP A 23 3.53 -9.48 1.65
N ILE A 24 4.19 -8.51 2.28
CA ILE A 24 4.49 -7.20 1.67
C ILE A 24 5.30 -7.39 0.37
N ARG A 25 6.37 -8.19 0.42
CA ARG A 25 7.21 -8.50 -0.75
C ARG A 25 6.42 -9.17 -1.87
N ARG A 26 5.60 -10.16 -1.52
CA ARG A 26 4.78 -10.92 -2.47
C ARG A 26 3.80 -10.01 -3.20
N VAL A 27 3.08 -9.16 -2.47
CA VAL A 27 2.10 -8.23 -3.06
C VAL A 27 2.78 -7.19 -3.94
N ARG A 28 3.89 -6.59 -3.48
CA ARG A 28 4.66 -5.62 -4.27
C ARG A 28 5.18 -6.24 -5.56
N ARG A 29 5.75 -7.46 -5.49
CA ARG A 29 6.21 -8.19 -6.67
C ARG A 29 5.07 -8.45 -7.66
N ALA A 30 3.90 -8.86 -7.18
CA ALA A 30 2.75 -9.07 -8.05
C ALA A 30 2.33 -7.78 -8.77
N VAL A 31 2.27 -6.64 -8.07
CA VAL A 31 1.99 -5.33 -8.67
C VAL A 31 3.04 -4.94 -9.72
N ILE A 32 4.33 -5.14 -9.41
CA ILE A 32 5.43 -4.82 -10.33
C ILE A 32 5.41 -5.73 -11.57
N GLN A 33 5.15 -7.03 -11.40
CA GLN A 33 5.04 -7.97 -12.51
C GLN A 33 3.92 -7.58 -13.48
N MET A 34 2.78 -7.13 -12.96
CA MET A 34 1.73 -6.56 -13.80
C MET A 34 2.20 -5.33 -14.58
N ALA A 35 3.11 -4.54 -14.02
CA ALA A 35 3.67 -3.40 -14.72
C ALA A 35 4.66 -3.78 -15.83
N GLU A 36 5.38 -4.87 -15.63
CA GLU A 36 6.36 -5.41 -16.57
C GLU A 36 5.68 -6.09 -17.77
N THR A 37 4.51 -6.69 -17.59
CA THR A 37 3.76 -7.35 -18.69
C THR A 37 3.05 -6.37 -19.63
N VAL A 38 2.78 -5.15 -19.19
CA VAL A 38 2.15 -4.12 -20.04
C VAL A 38 3.20 -3.50 -20.97
N PRO A 39 2.97 -3.48 -22.30
CA PRO A 39 3.86 -2.83 -23.26
C PRO A 39 4.12 -1.37 -22.89
N GLU A 40 5.36 -0.91 -23.03
CA GLU A 40 5.80 0.42 -22.58
C GLU A 40 4.90 1.55 -23.08
N ALA A 41 4.52 1.50 -24.37
CA ALA A 41 3.63 2.47 -25.02
C ALA A 41 2.26 2.61 -24.31
N ARG A 42 1.80 1.55 -23.63
CA ARG A 42 0.50 1.50 -22.95
C ARG A 42 0.58 1.78 -21.46
N ARG A 43 1.77 1.93 -20.87
CA ARG A 43 1.96 2.14 -19.42
C ARG A 43 1.43 3.50 -18.94
N TYR A 44 1.33 4.47 -19.85
CA TYR A 44 0.86 5.82 -19.58
C TYR A 44 -0.60 6.07 -20.01
N GLU A 45 -1.24 5.08 -20.64
CA GLU A 45 -2.66 5.15 -21.01
C GLU A 45 -3.55 5.01 -19.76
N PRO A 46 -4.61 5.82 -19.61
CA PRO A 46 -5.63 5.64 -18.57
C PRO A 46 -6.27 4.25 -18.62
N ARG A 47 -6.31 3.53 -17.48
CA ARG A 47 -6.83 2.16 -17.42
C ARG A 47 -7.54 1.81 -16.10
N TYR A 48 -6.97 2.20 -14.97
CA TYR A 48 -7.45 1.83 -13.63
C TYR A 48 -8.24 3.00 -13.02
N HIS A 49 -9.54 3.10 -13.33
CA HIS A 49 -10.38 4.24 -12.94
C HIS A 49 -9.83 5.60 -13.44
N GLY A 50 -9.34 5.62 -14.68
CA GLY A 50 -8.73 6.80 -15.29
C GLY A 50 -7.25 7.00 -14.96
N TRP A 51 -6.67 6.17 -14.08
CA TRP A 51 -5.23 6.20 -13.83
C TRP A 51 -4.47 5.28 -14.77
N SER A 52 -3.31 5.72 -15.22
CA SER A 52 -2.37 4.86 -15.92
C SER A 52 -1.62 3.94 -14.95
N LEU A 53 -0.97 2.90 -15.48
CA LEU A 53 -0.13 2.00 -14.69
C LEU A 53 1.04 2.75 -14.04
N ALA A 54 1.67 3.66 -14.78
CA ALA A 54 2.72 4.53 -14.25
C ALA A 54 2.22 5.39 -13.08
N ALA A 55 1.01 5.95 -13.19
CA ALA A 55 0.37 6.71 -12.11
C ALA A 55 0.07 5.83 -10.89
N MET A 56 -0.40 4.60 -11.09
CA MET A 56 -0.67 3.65 -10.02
C MET A 56 0.59 3.31 -9.22
N LEU A 57 1.68 2.94 -9.91
CA LEU A 57 2.94 2.61 -9.24
C LEU A 57 3.52 3.79 -8.46
N ALA A 58 3.44 4.97 -9.04
CA ALA A 58 3.99 6.15 -8.41
C ALA A 58 3.12 6.62 -7.21
N HIS A 59 1.79 6.42 -7.28
CA HIS A 59 0.88 6.60 -6.14
C HIS A 59 1.26 5.69 -4.98
N LEU A 60 1.35 4.38 -5.24
CA LEU A 60 1.74 3.39 -4.23
C LEU A 60 3.08 3.73 -3.58
N TYR A 61 4.08 4.08 -4.39
CA TYR A 61 5.39 4.49 -3.89
C TYR A 61 5.37 5.77 -3.04
N LEU A 62 4.55 6.76 -3.44
CA LEU A 62 4.45 8.02 -2.71
C LEU A 62 3.71 7.84 -1.38
N VAL A 63 2.57 7.14 -1.39
CA VAL A 63 1.76 6.86 -0.19
C VAL A 63 2.55 6.04 0.82
N ASP A 64 3.34 5.06 0.38
CA ASP A 64 4.28 4.33 1.22
C ASP A 64 5.18 5.27 2.01
N ARG A 65 5.83 6.22 1.31
CA ARG A 65 6.79 7.14 1.92
C ARG A 65 6.10 8.06 2.91
N ILE A 66 4.95 8.63 2.54
CA ILE A 66 4.18 9.52 3.42
C ILE A 66 3.75 8.76 4.68
N SER A 67 3.20 7.56 4.52
CA SER A 67 2.81 6.69 5.63
C SER A 67 4.00 6.34 6.52
N PHE A 68 5.14 6.04 5.92
CA PHE A 68 6.38 5.77 6.66
C PHE A 68 6.77 6.99 7.52
N TRP A 69 6.73 8.21 6.96
CA TRP A 69 6.99 9.43 7.73
C TRP A 69 5.96 9.65 8.85
N ALA A 70 4.67 9.43 8.58
CA ALA A 70 3.62 9.59 9.59
C ALA A 70 3.82 8.64 10.77
N ILE A 71 4.19 7.38 10.51
CA ILE A 71 4.51 6.40 11.56
C ILE A 71 5.76 6.84 12.34
N GLN A 72 6.82 7.29 11.65
CA GLN A 72 8.03 7.78 12.31
C GLN A 72 7.77 9.00 13.22
N TRP A 73 6.94 9.95 12.76
CA TRP A 73 6.53 11.09 13.58
C TRP A 73 5.73 10.66 14.80
N ALA A 74 4.79 9.73 14.63
CA ALA A 74 4.00 9.22 15.73
C ALA A 74 4.85 8.51 16.79
N LEU A 75 5.89 7.77 16.37
CA LEU A 75 6.89 7.16 17.24
C LEU A 75 7.77 8.20 17.96
N ALA A 76 8.02 9.34 17.31
CA ALA A 76 8.70 10.50 17.90
C ALA A 76 7.77 11.39 18.77
N GLY A 77 6.49 11.04 18.90
CA GLY A 77 5.51 11.77 19.72
C GLY A 77 4.71 12.86 18.99
N VAL A 78 4.93 13.05 17.69
CA VAL A 78 4.21 14.03 16.86
C VAL A 78 3.10 13.33 16.08
N ARG A 79 1.84 13.62 16.40
CA ARG A 79 0.67 12.85 15.93
C ARG A 79 -0.43 13.72 15.31
N PRO A 80 -0.11 14.54 14.30
CA PRO A 80 -1.10 15.44 13.72
C PRO A 80 -2.24 14.64 13.08
N PRO A 81 -3.51 15.01 13.30
CA PRO A 81 -4.59 14.49 12.49
C PRO A 81 -4.42 15.05 11.08
N ILE A 82 -4.06 14.18 10.13
CA ILE A 82 -3.85 14.60 8.73
C ILE A 82 -5.22 14.68 8.06
N PRO A 83 -5.70 15.87 7.65
CA PRO A 83 -7.01 15.98 7.01
C PRO A 83 -7.06 15.14 5.72
N SER A 84 -8.21 14.53 5.44
CA SER A 84 -8.45 13.81 4.17
C SER A 84 -8.26 14.72 2.95
N ALA A 85 -8.51 16.03 3.08
CA ALA A 85 -8.25 17.03 2.05
C ALA A 85 -6.76 17.09 1.63
N LEU A 86 -5.84 16.85 2.57
CA LEU A 86 -4.40 16.79 2.28
C LEU A 86 -4.09 15.53 1.44
N LEU A 87 -4.70 14.39 1.74
CA LEU A 87 -4.61 13.20 0.87
C LEU A 87 -5.19 13.43 -0.52
N HIS A 88 -6.33 14.11 -0.66
CA HIS A 88 -6.91 14.42 -1.96
C HIS A 88 -6.01 15.37 -2.77
N GLY A 89 -5.40 16.36 -2.12
CA GLY A 89 -4.38 17.22 -2.73
C GLY A 89 -3.15 16.43 -3.18
N PHE A 90 -2.70 15.46 -2.38
CA PHE A 90 -1.65 14.55 -2.78
C PHE A 90 -2.06 13.72 -4.00
N ASN A 91 -3.25 13.12 -4.02
CA ASN A 91 -3.78 12.35 -5.15
C ASN A 91 -3.83 13.15 -6.47
N ALA A 92 -4.14 14.44 -6.38
CA ALA A 92 -4.11 15.34 -7.54
C ALA A 92 -2.69 15.70 -7.99
N LEU A 93 -1.77 15.92 -7.03
CA LEU A 93 -0.36 16.19 -7.31
C LEU A 93 0.35 14.98 -7.91
N SER A 94 0.04 13.77 -7.41
CA SER A 94 0.51 12.51 -7.95
C SER A 94 0.12 12.38 -9.42
N ALA A 95 -1.17 12.51 -9.75
CA ALA A 95 -1.64 12.42 -11.14
C ALA A 95 -0.88 13.36 -12.10
N ARG A 96 -0.46 14.54 -11.63
CA ARG A 96 0.29 15.54 -12.43
C ARG A 96 1.79 15.26 -12.54
N ILE A 97 2.44 14.81 -11.47
CA ILE A 97 3.88 14.46 -11.47
C ILE A 97 4.13 13.14 -12.23
N PHE A 98 3.15 12.25 -12.25
CA PHE A 98 3.32 10.87 -12.71
C PHE A 98 3.16 10.66 -14.21
N GLN A 99 2.78 11.69 -14.97
CA GLN A 99 2.85 11.65 -16.44
C GLN A 99 4.30 11.62 -16.95
N ASN A 100 5.27 12.11 -16.16
CA ASN A 100 6.64 12.34 -16.62
C ASN A 100 7.71 11.46 -15.94
N ARG A 101 7.33 10.62 -14.97
CA ARG A 101 8.30 9.80 -14.22
C ARG A 101 8.46 8.42 -14.86
N LEU A 102 9.69 8.06 -15.21
CA LEU A 102 10.04 6.75 -15.73
C LEU A 102 9.63 5.63 -14.76
N THR A 103 8.81 4.70 -15.24
CA THR A 103 8.31 3.53 -14.50
C THR A 103 9.43 2.75 -13.81
N GLU A 104 10.57 2.59 -14.49
CA GLU A 104 11.75 1.87 -14.03
C GLU A 104 12.37 2.54 -12.78
N THR A 105 12.38 3.87 -12.75
CA THR A 105 12.89 4.63 -11.60
C THR A 105 11.94 4.52 -10.41
N THR A 106 10.64 4.47 -10.65
CA THR A 106 9.65 4.20 -9.59
C THR A 106 9.81 2.79 -9.03
N ILE A 107 9.97 1.78 -9.89
CA ILE A 107 10.19 0.37 -9.50
C ILE A 107 11.46 0.23 -8.64
N ARG A 108 12.58 0.81 -9.06
CA ARG A 108 13.81 0.83 -8.24
C ARG A 108 13.58 1.48 -6.88
N GLY A 109 12.81 2.57 -6.85
CA GLY A 109 12.40 3.23 -5.61
C GLY A 109 11.58 2.34 -4.70
N ILE A 110 10.61 1.58 -5.26
CA ILE A 110 9.77 0.64 -4.51
C ILE A 110 10.63 -0.44 -3.86
N TYR A 111 11.57 -1.07 -4.58
CA TYR A 111 12.46 -2.08 -4.01
C TYR A 111 13.35 -1.52 -2.89
N ALA A 112 13.96 -0.35 -3.09
CA ALA A 112 14.79 0.28 -2.07
C ALA A 112 13.99 0.61 -0.81
N HIS A 113 12.74 1.07 -0.98
CA HIS A 113 11.88 1.43 0.14
C HIS A 113 11.28 0.20 0.84
N GLU A 114 10.96 -0.86 0.12
CA GLU A 114 10.54 -2.15 0.67
C GLU A 114 11.59 -2.69 1.65
N LYS A 115 12.88 -2.65 1.29
CA LYS A 115 13.96 -3.04 2.21
C LYS A 115 13.94 -2.22 3.50
N ARG A 116 13.77 -0.89 3.39
CA ARG A 116 13.69 0.01 4.55
C ARG A 116 12.47 -0.29 5.43
N ILE A 117 11.32 -0.60 4.83
CA ILE A 117 10.10 -1.00 5.54
C ILE A 117 10.33 -2.33 6.25
N ALA A 118 10.94 -3.32 5.60
CA ALA A 118 11.25 -4.60 6.21
C ALA A 118 12.19 -4.44 7.41
N ASP A 119 13.27 -3.69 7.26
CA ASP A 119 14.21 -3.42 8.36
C ASP A 119 13.53 -2.68 9.52
N PHE A 120 12.63 -1.75 9.21
CA PHE A 120 11.83 -1.04 10.22
C PHE A 120 10.89 -1.98 10.98
N ILE A 121 10.11 -2.82 10.28
CA ILE A 121 9.18 -3.78 10.90
C ILE A 121 9.93 -4.75 11.81
N ARG A 122 11.11 -5.25 11.39
CA ARG A 122 11.93 -6.15 12.23
C ARG A 122 12.43 -5.48 13.51
N ARG A 123 12.74 -4.19 13.45
CA ARG A 123 13.37 -3.45 14.56
C ARG A 123 12.40 -2.65 15.41
N LEU A 124 11.12 -2.61 15.04
CA LEU A 124 10.11 -1.82 15.75
C LEU A 124 9.95 -2.33 17.19
N PRO A 125 10.25 -1.51 18.22
CA PRO A 125 10.18 -1.95 19.61
C PRO A 125 8.74 -2.30 20.03
N MET A 126 8.56 -3.37 20.80
CA MET A 126 7.23 -3.85 21.21
C MET A 126 6.44 -2.81 22.01
N ASP A 127 7.10 -2.06 22.90
CA ASP A 127 6.50 -0.98 23.69
C ASP A 127 5.92 0.14 22.83
N ARG A 128 6.31 0.21 21.56
CA ARG A 128 5.86 1.22 20.61
C ARG A 128 4.69 0.80 19.75
N PHE A 129 4.28 -0.47 19.77
CA PHE A 129 3.18 -0.95 18.94
C PHE A 129 1.86 -0.24 19.22
N THR A 130 1.60 0.10 20.48
CA THR A 130 0.37 0.78 20.91
C THR A 130 0.38 2.28 20.65
N CYS A 131 1.49 2.85 20.14
CA CYS A 131 1.54 4.26 19.81
C CYS A 131 0.45 4.61 18.77
N PRO A 132 -0.35 5.66 19.00
CA PRO A 132 -1.38 6.04 18.04
C PRO A 132 -0.80 6.77 16.82
N VAL A 133 -1.29 6.41 15.64
CA VAL A 133 -1.05 7.00 14.32
C VAL A 133 -2.40 7.35 13.72
N TYR A 134 -2.56 8.55 13.18
CA TYR A 134 -3.82 8.93 12.53
C TYR A 134 -3.96 8.24 11.17
N ASP A 135 -5.04 7.49 10.98
CA ASP A 135 -5.44 6.91 9.70
C ASP A 135 -6.50 7.82 9.04
N PRO A 136 -6.12 8.58 8.00
CA PRO A 136 -7.04 9.48 7.32
C PRO A 136 -8.11 8.77 6.47
N THR A 137 -7.99 7.46 6.22
CA THR A 137 -8.98 6.71 5.44
C THR A 137 -10.24 6.41 6.24
N ILE A 138 -10.10 6.27 7.56
CA ILE A 138 -11.21 6.04 8.49
C ILE A 138 -11.41 7.22 9.45
N GLY A 139 -10.52 8.21 9.46
CA GLY A 139 -10.65 9.41 10.28
C GLY A 139 -10.35 9.18 11.77
N GLU A 140 -9.61 8.13 12.10
CA GLU A 140 -9.38 7.68 13.48
C GLU A 140 -7.90 7.40 13.75
N TYR A 141 -7.52 7.39 15.03
CA TYR A 141 -6.20 6.92 15.43
C TYR A 141 -6.17 5.40 15.54
N ILE A 142 -5.22 4.78 14.86
CA ILE A 142 -4.91 3.35 14.96
C ILE A 142 -3.55 3.14 15.64
N THR A 143 -3.31 1.94 16.14
CA THR A 143 -1.99 1.59 16.70
C THR A 143 -0.93 1.54 15.59
N VAL A 144 0.34 1.79 15.92
CA VAL A 144 1.46 1.61 14.98
C VAL A 144 1.45 0.20 14.39
N GLU A 145 1.14 -0.82 15.19
CA GLU A 145 1.00 -2.21 14.72
C GLU A 145 -0.04 -2.38 13.60
N ARG A 146 -1.20 -1.72 13.73
CA ARG A 146 -2.20 -1.70 12.67
C ARG A 146 -1.75 -0.84 11.49
N ALA A 147 -1.12 0.31 11.77
CA ALA A 147 -0.67 1.24 10.75
C ALA A 147 0.33 0.60 9.79
N VAL A 148 1.31 -0.17 10.27
CA VAL A 148 2.27 -0.86 9.39
C VAL A 148 1.58 -1.85 8.45
N GLN A 149 0.51 -2.52 8.89
CA GLN A 149 -0.25 -3.45 8.07
C GLN A 149 -1.16 -2.72 7.07
N VAL A 150 -1.87 -1.69 7.52
CA VAL A 150 -2.73 -0.86 6.66
C VAL A 150 -1.92 -0.22 5.55
N CYS A 151 -0.83 0.46 5.91
CA CYS A 151 -0.06 1.26 4.98
C CYS A 151 0.77 0.41 4.01
N PHE A 152 1.44 -0.65 4.50
CA PHE A 152 2.43 -1.37 3.69
C PHE A 152 1.92 -2.66 3.08
N LEU A 153 0.82 -3.24 3.58
CA LEU A 153 0.22 -4.46 3.05
C LEU A 153 -1.17 -4.21 2.46
N PHE A 154 -2.15 -3.80 3.26
CA PHE A 154 -3.56 -3.77 2.84
C PHE A 154 -3.82 -2.76 1.72
N HIS A 155 -3.23 -1.56 1.80
CA HIS A 155 -3.32 -0.57 0.72
C HIS A 155 -2.78 -1.11 -0.62
N TRP A 156 -1.67 -1.85 -0.59
CA TRP A 156 -1.12 -2.47 -1.79
C TRP A 156 -2.00 -3.63 -2.30
N GLN A 157 -2.60 -4.42 -1.41
CA GLN A 157 -3.53 -5.50 -1.78
C GLN A 157 -4.80 -4.95 -2.46
N GLU A 158 -5.36 -3.86 -1.94
CA GLU A 158 -6.51 -3.17 -2.52
C GLU A 158 -6.22 -2.73 -3.97
N HIS A 159 -5.04 -2.16 -4.20
CA HIS A 159 -4.62 -1.77 -5.55
C HIS A 159 -4.26 -2.96 -6.44
N LEU A 160 -3.62 -4.01 -5.91
CA LEU A 160 -3.38 -5.24 -6.67
C LEU A 160 -4.69 -5.87 -7.16
N GLN A 161 -5.72 -5.93 -6.32
CA GLN A 161 -7.03 -6.44 -6.74
C GLN A 161 -7.67 -5.57 -7.82
N THR A 162 -7.52 -4.25 -7.71
CA THR A 162 -8.00 -3.33 -8.75
C THR A 162 -7.31 -3.59 -10.08
N LEU A 163 -5.98 -3.73 -10.06
CA LEU A 163 -5.19 -4.06 -11.23
C LEU A 163 -5.63 -5.42 -11.83
N GLN A 164 -5.71 -6.47 -11.01
CA GLN A 164 -6.10 -7.82 -11.44
C GLN A 164 -7.50 -7.87 -12.06
N LYS A 165 -8.47 -7.15 -11.48
CA LYS A 165 -9.83 -7.06 -12.02
C LYS A 165 -9.86 -6.40 -13.39
N VAL A 166 -9.15 -5.29 -13.54
CA VAL A 166 -9.13 -4.54 -14.81
C VAL A 166 -8.41 -5.32 -15.92
N GLU A 167 -7.38 -6.09 -15.59
CA GLU A 167 -6.67 -6.95 -16.55
C GLU A 167 -7.37 -8.31 -16.80
N GLY A 168 -8.54 -8.55 -16.20
CA GLY A 168 -9.28 -9.82 -16.38
C GLY A 168 -8.60 -11.05 -15.74
N ILE A 169 -7.68 -10.84 -14.81
CA ILE A 169 -6.93 -11.89 -14.09
C ILE A 169 -7.71 -12.36 -12.83
N TYR A 170 -8.84 -11.69 -12.51
CA TYR A 170 -9.69 -12.05 -11.37
C TYR A 170 -10.81 -13.01 -11.80
N TYR A 171 -10.83 -14.19 -11.19
CA TYR A 171 -11.98 -15.10 -11.20
C TYR A 171 -12.75 -14.85 -9.90
N GLU A 172 -14.02 -14.42 -9.97
CA GLU A 172 -14.88 -14.50 -8.79
C GLU A 172 -14.96 -15.98 -8.37
N PRO A 173 -14.65 -16.33 -7.10
CA PRO A 173 -14.94 -17.69 -6.65
C PRO A 173 -16.43 -17.93 -6.89
N PRO A 174 -16.83 -19.08 -7.47
CA PRO A 174 -18.22 -19.36 -7.74
C PRO A 174 -18.99 -19.11 -6.45
N GLU A 175 -20.11 -18.38 -6.55
CA GLU A 175 -21.05 -18.28 -5.45
C GLU A 175 -21.28 -19.71 -4.97
N ARG A 176 -20.98 -19.98 -3.69
CA ARG A 176 -21.46 -21.21 -3.08
C ARG A 176 -22.98 -21.14 -3.24
N PHE A 177 -23.49 -21.91 -4.18
CA PHE A 177 -24.85 -22.40 -4.11
C PHE A 177 -24.87 -23.25 -2.86
N ASP A 178 -25.19 -22.64 -1.72
CA ASP A 178 -25.75 -23.36 -0.59
C ASP A 178 -27.09 -23.91 -1.10
N THR A 179 -27.02 -25.07 -1.75
CA THR A 179 -28.19 -25.88 -2.07
C THR A 179 -28.69 -26.47 -0.75
N PHE A 180 -29.84 -25.97 -0.33
CA PHE A 180 -30.90 -26.54 0.52
C PHE A 180 -30.51 -27.50 1.65
#